data_AF-A0A5Q4DPJ0-F1
#
_entry.id   AF-A0A5Q4DPJ0-F1
#
_cell.length_a   1.000
_cell.length_b   1.000
_cell.length_c   1.000
_cell.angle_alpha   90.00
_cell.angle_beta   90.00
_cell.angle_gamma   90.00
#
_symmetry.space_group_name_H-M   'P 1'
#
loop_
_entity.id
_entity.type
_entity.pdbx_description
1 polymer ?
#
loop_
_entity_poly.entity_id
_entity_poly.type
_entity_poly.pdbx_seq_one_letter_code
_entity_poly.pdbx_strand_id
1 'polypeptide(L)'
;MDGRGRPARSADKGRIVLQAVDSERDQAQLLSRVAEGDQSAAVMLTDLLAPRLLRYAARMLGDRAEAEDVVQEAMLRLWRIAPDWQPGLAQPSTWVFRVAANLCTDRLRRRKPMAAEMPEVADQAEGVDARMMQEQRAQALEAALLQLPERQREAVILRHLEGLANPEIAAIMMVGVEAVESLTARGKRRLSAILAGEKDALGYEDEF
;
A
#
# COMPACT_ATOMS: atom_id res chain seq x y z
N MET A 1 47.27 38.62 12.44
CA MET A 1 47.18 37.82 11.21
C MET A 1 46.62 36.48 11.62
N ASP A 2 45.29 36.35 11.62
CA ASP A 2 44.45 35.87 10.50
C ASP A 2 44.13 34.39 10.81
N GLY A 3 42.93 34.02 11.24
CA GLY A 3 41.68 34.31 10.56
C GLY A 3 41.38 33.15 9.62
N ARG A 4 40.64 32.14 10.10
CA ARG A 4 39.61 31.37 9.38
C ARG A 4 39.15 30.16 10.18
N GLY A 5 37.98 30.29 10.78
CA GLY A 5 37.14 29.15 11.08
C GLY A 5 36.70 28.44 9.79
N ARG A 6 36.45 27.14 9.91
CA ARG A 6 35.58 26.42 8.98
C ARG A 6 34.55 25.63 9.78
N PRO A 7 33.26 25.71 9.40
CA PRO A 7 32.15 25.28 10.24
C PRO A 7 31.93 23.77 10.16
N ALA A 8 31.31 23.26 11.23
CA ALA A 8 30.71 21.93 11.29
C ALA A 8 29.80 21.70 10.06
N ARG A 9 30.12 20.68 9.26
CA ARG A 9 29.23 20.24 8.18
C ARG A 9 28.04 19.49 8.77
N SER A 10 26.95 20.23 8.87
CA SER A 10 25.56 19.81 8.82
C SER A 10 25.35 18.59 7.89
N ALA A 11 25.11 17.42 8.49
CA ALA A 11 24.61 16.25 7.77
C ALA A 11 23.49 15.50 8.53
N ASP A 12 23.00 16.05 9.65
CA ASP A 12 22.13 15.29 10.58
C ASP A 12 20.75 15.93 10.84
N LYS A 13 20.36 16.94 10.05
CA LYS A 13 19.02 17.55 10.18
C LYS A 13 17.94 16.88 9.32
N GLY A 14 18.31 16.17 8.25
CA GLY A 14 17.34 15.51 7.36
C GLY A 14 16.84 14.16 7.87
N ARG A 15 17.62 13.47 8.71
CA ARG A 15 17.33 12.09 9.15
C ARG A 15 16.48 12.02 10.43
N ILE A 16 16.49 13.08 11.23
CA ILE A 16 15.76 13.17 12.50
C ILE A 16 14.28 13.56 12.28
N VAL A 17 13.93 14.20 11.15
CA VAL A 17 12.55 14.67 10.89
C VAL A 17 11.62 13.55 10.40
N LEU A 18 12.16 12.44 9.86
CA LEU A 18 11.38 11.34 9.26
C LEU A 18 10.82 10.33 10.28
N GLN A 19 11.24 10.35 11.55
CA GLN A 19 10.78 9.36 12.54
C GLN A 19 9.55 9.79 13.36
N ALA A 20 8.95 10.96 13.11
CA ALA A 20 7.94 11.54 14.00
C ALA A 20 6.60 11.89 13.33
N VAL A 21 6.26 11.30 12.18
CA VAL A 21 5.05 11.67 11.40
C VAL A 21 4.05 10.53 11.19
N ASP A 22 4.08 9.52 12.07
CA ASP A 22 3.15 8.39 12.01
C ASP A 22 1.85 8.62 12.80
N SER A 23 1.76 9.66 13.64
CA SER A 23 0.54 9.87 14.42
C SER A 23 -0.57 10.50 13.59
N GLU A 24 -1.79 10.10 13.89
CA GLU A 24 -3.03 10.69 13.39
C GLU A 24 -3.03 12.23 13.41
N ARG A 25 -2.51 12.81 14.50
CA ARG A 25 -2.45 14.25 14.70
C ARG A 25 -1.45 14.91 13.74
N ASP A 26 -0.39 14.21 13.36
CA ASP A 26 0.65 14.75 12.50
C ASP A 26 0.19 14.77 11.04
N GLN A 27 -0.54 13.75 10.59
CA GLN A 27 -1.09 13.70 9.24
C GLN A 27 -2.13 14.81 9.00
N ALA A 28 -3.06 15.01 9.94
CA ALA A 28 -4.06 16.07 9.83
C ALA A 28 -3.41 17.47 9.84
N GLN A 29 -2.35 17.67 10.65
CA GLN A 29 -1.59 18.92 10.65
C GLN A 29 -0.84 19.15 9.34
N LEU A 30 -0.19 18.12 8.80
CA LEU A 30 0.45 18.20 7.49
C LEU A 30 -0.56 18.56 6.40
N LEU A 31 -1.73 17.92 6.39
CA LEU A 31 -2.77 18.21 5.41
C LEU A 31 -3.32 19.65 5.53
N SER A 32 -3.46 20.17 6.76
CA SER A 32 -3.83 21.57 6.99
C SER A 32 -2.79 22.53 6.41
N ARG A 33 -1.50 22.26 6.61
CA ARG A 33 -0.42 23.06 6.00
C ARG A 33 -0.40 22.96 4.48
N VAL A 34 -0.74 21.81 3.92
CA VAL A 34 -0.93 21.67 2.46
C VAL A 34 -2.05 22.58 1.95
N ALA A 35 -3.17 22.69 2.68
CA ALA A 35 -4.25 23.61 2.33
C ALA A 35 -3.82 25.09 2.33
N GLU A 36 -2.84 25.44 3.16
CA GLU A 36 -2.21 26.77 3.22
C GLU A 36 -1.12 26.98 2.14
N GLY A 37 -0.85 25.98 1.30
CA GLY A 37 0.14 26.06 0.22
C GLY A 37 1.56 25.67 0.62
N ASP A 38 1.76 25.05 1.78
CA ASP A 38 3.08 24.60 2.25
C ASP A 38 3.57 23.37 1.45
N GLN A 39 4.47 23.62 0.51
CA GLN A 39 5.08 22.57 -0.32
C GLN A 39 5.88 21.55 0.51
N SER A 40 6.49 21.97 1.62
CA SER A 40 7.25 21.03 2.47
C SER A 40 6.33 20.04 3.17
N ALA A 41 5.13 20.49 3.58
CA ALA A 41 4.11 19.61 4.14
C ALA A 41 3.57 18.63 3.09
N ALA A 42 3.40 19.08 1.84
CA ALA A 42 2.99 18.22 0.74
C ALA A 42 4.02 17.11 0.48
N VAL A 43 5.32 17.44 0.47
CA VAL A 43 6.40 16.46 0.32
C VAL A 43 6.40 15.46 1.46
N MET A 44 6.36 15.93 2.72
CA MET A 44 6.35 15.04 3.89
C MET A 44 5.15 14.08 3.90
N LEU A 45 3.96 14.57 3.55
CA LEU A 45 2.77 13.73 3.48
C LEU A 45 2.83 12.73 2.31
N THR A 46 3.46 13.12 1.19
CA THR A 46 3.70 12.23 0.04
C THR A 46 4.69 11.13 0.39
N ASP A 47 5.82 11.47 1.00
CA ASP A 47 6.85 10.51 1.43
C ASP A 47 6.29 9.47 2.41
N LEU A 48 5.33 9.89 3.24
CA LEU A 48 4.63 9.01 4.17
C LEU A 48 3.62 8.07 3.49
N LEU A 49 2.76 8.61 2.61
CA LEU A 49 1.58 7.89 2.12
C LEU A 49 1.83 7.18 0.78
N ALA A 50 2.56 7.81 -0.14
CA ALA A 50 2.71 7.29 -1.50
C ALA A 50 3.37 5.89 -1.55
N PRO A 51 4.45 5.59 -0.80
CA PRO A 51 5.04 4.25 -0.82
C PRO A 51 4.09 3.15 -0.34
N ARG A 52 3.21 3.46 0.63
CA ARG A 52 2.22 2.51 1.15
C ARG A 52 1.10 2.28 0.14
N LEU A 53 0.54 3.37 -0.40
CA LEU A 53 -0.48 3.30 -1.45
C LEU A 53 0.02 2.53 -2.68
N LEU A 54 1.29 2.70 -3.03
CA LEU A 54 1.89 2.04 -4.17
C LEU A 54 2.00 0.53 -3.99
N ARG A 55 2.47 0.08 -2.83
CA ARG A 55 2.51 -1.36 -2.50
C ARG A 55 1.11 -1.96 -2.46
N TYR A 56 0.14 -1.24 -1.89
CA TYR A 56 -1.25 -1.66 -1.89
C TYR A 56 -1.80 -1.80 -3.32
N ALA A 57 -1.69 -0.76 -4.14
CA ALA A 57 -2.23 -0.73 -5.50
C ALA A 57 -1.55 -1.76 -6.41
N ALA A 58 -0.22 -1.93 -6.29
CA ALA A 58 0.52 -2.94 -7.05
C ALA A 58 0.03 -4.36 -6.74
N ARG A 59 -0.23 -4.69 -5.48
CA ARG A 59 -0.76 -6.01 -5.08
C ARG A 59 -2.23 -6.19 -5.47
N MET A 60 -3.00 -5.11 -5.54
CA MET A 60 -4.38 -5.16 -6.00
C MET A 60 -4.47 -5.40 -7.51
N LEU A 61 -3.66 -4.69 -8.28
CA LEU A 61 -3.74 -4.63 -9.75
C LEU A 61 -2.82 -5.63 -10.45
N GLY A 62 -1.72 -6.05 -9.82
CA GLY A 62 -0.67 -6.84 -10.47
C GLY A 62 0.07 -6.07 -11.56
N ASP A 63 -0.05 -4.75 -11.59
CA ASP A 63 0.56 -3.87 -12.58
C ASP A 63 1.16 -2.64 -11.89
N ARG A 64 2.47 -2.45 -12.06
CA ARG A 64 3.23 -1.38 -11.40
C ARG A 64 2.90 0.01 -11.95
N ALA A 65 2.66 0.12 -13.25
CA ALA A 65 2.37 1.40 -13.92
C ALA A 65 0.96 1.88 -13.57
N GLU A 66 -0.03 1.00 -13.63
CA GLU A 66 -1.38 1.35 -13.18
C GLU A 66 -1.42 1.70 -11.68
N ALA A 67 -0.59 1.05 -10.86
CA ALA A 67 -0.46 1.39 -9.46
C ALA A 67 0.09 2.81 -9.25
N GLU A 68 1.06 3.26 -10.06
CA GLU A 68 1.55 4.65 -10.01
C GLU A 68 0.47 5.64 -10.34
N ASP A 69 -0.34 5.36 -11.37
CA ASP A 69 -1.47 6.21 -11.75
C ASP A 69 -2.51 6.30 -10.62
N VAL A 70 -2.81 5.18 -9.95
CA VAL A 70 -3.68 5.17 -8.77
C VAL A 70 -3.13 6.08 -7.68
N VAL A 71 -1.83 5.97 -7.36
CA VAL A 71 -1.22 6.78 -6.30
C VAL A 71 -1.26 8.25 -6.64
N GLN A 72 -0.85 8.62 -7.86
CA GLN A 72 -0.88 10.00 -8.33
C GLN A 72 -2.30 10.58 -8.25
N GLU A 73 -3.29 9.85 -8.75
CA GLU A 73 -4.68 10.30 -8.71
C GLU A 73 -5.23 10.40 -7.28
N ALA A 74 -4.91 9.45 -6.40
CA ALA A 74 -5.33 9.48 -5.00
C ALA A 74 -4.72 10.68 -4.25
N MET A 75 -3.43 10.96 -4.46
CA MET A 75 -2.74 12.12 -3.86
C MET A 75 -3.30 13.44 -4.39
N LEU A 76 -3.55 13.55 -5.70
CA LEU A 76 -4.19 14.73 -6.30
C LEU A 76 -5.59 14.99 -5.71
N ARG A 77 -6.36 13.92 -5.50
CA ARG A 77 -7.68 14.03 -4.85
C ARG A 77 -7.54 14.45 -3.38
N LEU A 78 -6.54 13.95 -2.66
CA LEU A 78 -6.25 14.36 -1.28
C LEU A 78 -5.90 15.85 -1.19
N TRP A 79 -5.04 16.36 -2.07
CA TRP A 79 -4.69 17.78 -2.10
C TRP A 79 -5.89 18.66 -2.44
N ARG A 80 -6.76 18.20 -3.35
CA ARG A 80 -7.98 18.94 -3.74
C ARG A 80 -8.95 19.12 -2.57
N ILE A 81 -9.06 18.13 -1.69
CA ILE A 81 -9.95 18.21 -0.53
C ILE A 81 -9.28 18.80 0.71
N ALA A 82 -7.97 19.06 0.68
CA ALA A 82 -7.24 19.57 1.83
C ALA A 82 -7.84 20.85 2.44
N PRO A 83 -8.30 21.85 1.65
CA PRO A 83 -8.94 23.06 2.19
C PRO A 83 -10.26 22.79 2.92
N ASP A 84 -10.97 21.73 2.54
CA ASP A 84 -12.27 21.36 3.10
C ASP A 84 -12.13 20.27 4.18
N TRP A 85 -10.90 19.89 4.54
CA TRP A 85 -10.66 18.80 5.48
C TRP A 85 -11.11 19.15 6.89
N GLN A 86 -11.97 18.31 7.46
CA GLN A 86 -12.43 18.43 8.84
C GLN A 86 -11.74 17.37 9.71
N PRO A 87 -10.81 17.77 10.61
CA PRO A 87 -10.17 16.84 11.53
C PRO A 87 -11.20 16.10 12.38
N GLY A 88 -10.95 14.80 12.62
CA GLY A 88 -11.80 13.96 13.49
C GLY A 88 -12.88 13.14 12.77
N LEU A 89 -13.17 13.41 11.49
CA LEU A 89 -14.08 12.56 10.69
C LEU A 89 -13.41 11.26 10.20
N ALA A 90 -12.15 11.36 9.77
CA ALA A 90 -11.31 10.24 9.37
C ALA A 90 -9.85 10.68 9.42
N GLN A 91 -8.92 9.72 9.36
CA GLN A 91 -7.52 10.03 9.12
C GLN A 91 -7.26 10.27 7.62
N PRO A 92 -6.33 11.18 7.26
CA PRO A 92 -5.92 11.38 5.87
C PRO A 92 -5.48 10.07 5.20
N SER A 93 -4.75 9.22 5.93
CA SER A 93 -4.40 7.86 5.49
C SER A 93 -5.64 7.03 5.15
N THR A 94 -6.60 6.88 6.08
CA THR A 94 -7.83 6.11 5.86
C THR A 94 -8.60 6.60 4.64
N TRP A 95 -8.71 7.93 4.48
CA TRP A 95 -9.42 8.52 3.35
C TRP A 95 -8.70 8.25 2.02
N VAL A 96 -7.38 8.45 1.96
CA VAL A 96 -6.64 8.24 0.71
C VAL A 96 -6.56 6.76 0.33
N PHE A 97 -6.51 5.85 1.32
CA PHE A 97 -6.63 4.41 1.08
C PHE A 97 -8.01 4.03 0.54
N ARG A 98 -9.10 4.64 1.04
CA ARG A 98 -10.45 4.48 0.46
C ARG A 98 -10.48 4.91 -1.00
N VAL A 99 -9.87 6.06 -1.32
CA VAL A 99 -9.81 6.54 -2.70
C VAL A 99 -9.01 5.57 -3.58
N ALA A 100 -7.84 5.12 -3.14
CA ALA A 100 -7.02 4.16 -3.87
C ALA A 100 -7.73 2.82 -4.07
N ALA A 101 -8.44 2.33 -3.05
CA ALA A 101 -9.24 1.10 -3.13
C ALA A 101 -10.35 1.18 -4.18
N ASN A 102 -11.10 2.30 -4.20
CA ASN A 102 -12.12 2.55 -5.22
C ASN A 102 -11.50 2.63 -6.62
N LEU A 103 -10.38 3.34 -6.77
CA LEU A 103 -9.66 3.45 -8.04
C LEU A 103 -9.15 2.11 -8.56
N CYS A 104 -8.67 1.23 -7.69
CA CYS A 104 -8.25 -0.13 -8.06
C CYS A 104 -9.46 -0.98 -8.48
N THR A 105 -10.53 -0.95 -7.68
CA THR A 105 -11.79 -1.65 -7.96
C THR A 105 -12.37 -1.25 -9.32
N ASP A 106 -12.41 0.05 -9.61
CA ASP A 106 -12.92 0.56 -10.88
C ASP A 106 -12.09 0.09 -12.07
N ARG A 107 -10.75 0.07 -11.95
CA ARG A 107 -9.86 -0.48 -12.97
C ARG A 107 -10.09 -1.99 -13.17
N LEU A 108 -10.14 -2.77 -12.09
CA LEU A 108 -10.39 -4.22 -12.14
C LEU A 108 -11.75 -4.56 -12.77
N ARG A 109 -12.78 -3.74 -12.51
CA ARG A 109 -14.10 -3.90 -13.15
C ARG A 109 -14.06 -3.62 -14.64
N ARG A 110 -13.31 -2.60 -15.08
CA ARG A 110 -13.12 -2.27 -16.50
C ARG A 110 -12.30 -3.32 -17.24
N ARG A 111 -11.35 -3.98 -16.56
CA ARG A 111 -10.53 -5.07 -17.12
C ARG A 111 -11.30 -6.35 -17.44
N LYS A 112 -12.57 -6.50 -17.04
CA LYS A 112 -13.39 -7.67 -17.38
C LYS A 112 -14.19 -7.38 -18.65
N PRO A 113 -13.82 -7.93 -19.83
CA PRO A 113 -14.79 -8.17 -20.89
C PRO A 113 -15.72 -9.32 -20.44
N MET A 114 -16.90 -9.45 -21.05
CA MET A 114 -17.68 -10.69 -20.94
C MET A 114 -16.78 -11.86 -21.39
N ALA A 115 -16.30 -12.64 -20.41
CA ALA A 115 -15.38 -13.77 -20.53
C ALA A 115 -13.91 -13.45 -20.85
N ALA A 116 -13.05 -14.17 -20.12
CA ALA A 116 -11.67 -14.56 -20.40
C ALA A 116 -10.49 -13.74 -19.81
N GLU A 117 -9.62 -14.57 -19.21
CA GLU A 117 -8.16 -14.55 -19.02
C GLU A 117 -7.50 -13.61 -17.98
N MET A 118 -6.81 -14.29 -17.05
CA MET A 118 -5.95 -13.73 -16.01
C MET A 118 -4.66 -13.20 -16.67
N PRO A 119 -4.09 -12.06 -16.24
CA PRO A 119 -2.84 -11.60 -16.81
C PRO A 119 -1.69 -12.54 -16.44
N GLU A 120 -0.86 -12.85 -17.44
CA GLU A 120 0.42 -13.54 -17.29
C GLU A 120 1.38 -12.63 -16.53
N VAL A 121 1.88 -13.10 -15.38
CA VAL A 121 2.79 -12.34 -14.52
C VAL A 121 4.16 -12.31 -15.20
N ALA A 122 4.65 -11.11 -15.53
CA ALA A 122 5.96 -10.93 -16.14
C ALA A 122 7.07 -11.28 -15.14
N ASP A 123 7.79 -12.35 -15.46
CA ASP A 123 8.90 -12.86 -14.66
C ASP A 123 10.19 -12.11 -15.01
N GLN A 124 10.90 -11.60 -14.00
CA GLN A 124 12.24 -11.04 -14.14
C GLN A 124 13.12 -11.66 -13.07
N ALA A 125 14.04 -12.52 -13.51
CA ALA A 125 15.00 -13.23 -12.66
C ALA A 125 16.42 -12.72 -12.91
N GLU A 126 17.23 -12.61 -11.83
CA GLU A 126 18.66 -12.96 -11.76
C GLU A 126 19.29 -12.70 -10.35
N GLY A 127 19.69 -13.78 -9.63
CA GLY A 127 21.00 -13.97 -8.96
C GLY A 127 21.44 -13.30 -7.63
N VAL A 128 21.22 -13.94 -6.45
CA VAL A 128 22.15 -14.36 -5.34
C VAL A 128 21.33 -15.15 -4.27
N ASP A 129 21.66 -16.43 -4.04
CA ASP A 129 20.83 -17.53 -3.49
C ASP A 129 19.85 -17.25 -2.33
N ALA A 130 20.21 -16.49 -1.30
CA ALA A 130 19.27 -16.19 -0.20
C ALA A 130 18.29 -15.06 -0.54
N ARG A 131 18.72 -14.08 -1.36
CA ARG A 131 17.86 -13.00 -1.86
C ARG A 131 16.93 -13.53 -2.94
N MET A 132 17.42 -14.42 -3.79
CA MET A 132 16.60 -15.11 -4.80
C MET A 132 15.46 -15.90 -4.17
N MET A 133 15.72 -16.67 -3.11
CA MET A 133 14.64 -17.41 -2.43
C MET A 133 13.60 -16.46 -1.79
N GLN A 134 14.03 -15.32 -1.25
CA GLN A 134 13.10 -14.31 -0.72
C GLN A 134 12.29 -13.64 -1.83
N GLU A 135 12.91 -13.33 -2.97
CA GLU A 135 12.27 -12.77 -4.15
C GLU A 135 11.26 -13.75 -4.75
N GLN A 136 11.62 -15.03 -4.91
CA GLN A 136 10.71 -16.08 -5.37
C GLN A 136 9.52 -16.25 -4.43
N ARG A 137 9.74 -16.22 -3.10
CA ARG A 137 8.64 -16.24 -2.11
C ARG A 137 7.73 -15.02 -2.23
N ALA A 138 8.31 -13.84 -2.47
CA ALA A 138 7.54 -12.61 -2.65
C ALA A 138 6.71 -12.66 -3.94
N GLN A 139 7.29 -13.13 -5.05
CA GLN A 139 6.61 -13.32 -6.33
C GLN A 139 5.47 -14.35 -6.21
N ALA A 140 5.72 -15.49 -5.55
CA ALA A 140 4.69 -16.50 -5.28
C ALA A 140 3.53 -15.92 -4.44
N LEU A 141 3.83 -15.14 -3.40
CA LEU A 141 2.80 -14.44 -2.62
C LEU A 141 2.00 -13.45 -3.48
N GLU A 142 2.67 -12.66 -4.31
CA GLU A 142 2.02 -11.70 -5.20
C GLU A 142 1.10 -12.40 -6.22
N ALA A 143 1.59 -13.46 -6.87
CA ALA A 143 0.79 -14.28 -7.78
C ALA A 143 -0.41 -14.93 -7.07
N ALA A 144 -0.21 -15.48 -5.87
CA ALA A 144 -1.27 -16.11 -5.10
C ALA A 144 -2.34 -15.10 -4.64
N LEU A 145 -1.94 -13.86 -4.29
CA LEU A 145 -2.89 -12.78 -4.00
C LEU A 145 -3.75 -12.45 -5.21
N LEU A 146 -3.18 -12.43 -6.42
CA LEU A 146 -3.91 -12.17 -7.66
C LEU A 146 -4.93 -13.26 -8.04
N GLN A 147 -4.82 -14.46 -7.46
CA GLN A 147 -5.80 -15.54 -7.63
C GLN A 147 -7.00 -15.44 -6.67
N LEU A 148 -6.92 -14.59 -5.64
CA LEU A 148 -8.03 -14.38 -4.70
C LEU A 148 -9.16 -13.57 -5.35
N PRO A 149 -10.44 -13.84 -4.97
CA PRO A 149 -11.54 -12.93 -5.28
C PRO A 149 -11.21 -11.52 -4.78
N GLU A 150 -11.48 -10.52 -5.62
CA GLU A 150 -11.12 -9.10 -5.40
C GLU A 150 -11.37 -8.61 -3.97
N ARG A 151 -12.60 -8.79 -3.44
CA ARG A 151 -12.97 -8.37 -2.08
C ARG A 151 -12.21 -9.12 -0.97
N GLN A 152 -11.83 -10.37 -1.21
CA GLN A 152 -11.03 -11.14 -0.24
C GLN A 152 -9.56 -10.70 -0.30
N ARG A 153 -9.03 -10.47 -1.50
CA ARG A 153 -7.69 -9.92 -1.74
C ARG A 153 -7.51 -8.59 -1.03
N GLU A 154 -8.45 -7.67 -1.24
CA GLU A 154 -8.46 -6.34 -0.64
C GLU A 154 -8.41 -6.41 0.89
N ALA A 155 -9.30 -7.20 1.50
CA ALA A 155 -9.33 -7.38 2.95
C ALA A 155 -8.02 -7.98 3.51
N VAL A 156 -7.45 -8.97 2.81
CA VAL A 156 -6.17 -9.59 3.20
C VAL A 156 -5.02 -8.61 3.13
N ILE A 157 -4.89 -7.85 2.04
CA ILE A 157 -3.82 -6.86 1.88
C ILE A 157 -3.93 -5.79 2.96
N LEU A 158 -5.11 -5.19 3.14
CA LEU A 158 -5.31 -4.12 4.12
C LEU A 158 -5.03 -4.58 5.56
N ARG A 159 -5.47 -5.80 5.93
CA ARG A 159 -5.27 -6.33 7.28
C ARG A 159 -3.85 -6.80 7.55
N HIS A 160 -3.28 -7.60 6.66
CA HIS A 160 -2.07 -8.35 6.94
C HIS A 160 -0.80 -7.71 6.36
N LEU A 161 -0.92 -6.88 5.32
CA LEU A 161 0.23 -6.25 4.68
C LEU A 161 0.32 -4.75 4.98
N GLU A 162 -0.82 -4.06 5.11
CA GLU A 162 -0.87 -2.66 5.52
C GLU A 162 -1.13 -2.46 7.02
N GLY A 163 -1.47 -3.53 7.74
CA GLY A 163 -1.58 -3.54 9.20
C GLY A 163 -2.79 -2.79 9.78
N LEU A 164 -3.81 -2.51 8.98
CA LEU A 164 -4.98 -1.72 9.41
C LEU A 164 -5.92 -2.52 10.31
N ALA A 165 -6.58 -1.84 11.25
CA ALA A 165 -7.58 -2.45 12.12
C ALA A 165 -8.91 -2.67 11.37
N ASN A 166 -9.71 -3.67 11.79
CA ASN A 166 -10.98 -3.99 11.12
C ASN A 166 -11.93 -2.79 10.96
N PRO A 167 -12.08 -1.86 11.94
CA PRO A 167 -12.93 -0.68 11.77
C PRO A 167 -12.43 0.24 10.64
N GLU A 168 -11.12 0.42 10.49
CA GLU A 168 -10.54 1.24 9.42
C GLU A 168 -10.73 0.59 8.05
N ILE A 169 -10.54 -0.73 7.98
CA ILE A 169 -10.77 -1.52 6.77
C ILE A 169 -12.25 -1.47 6.37
N ALA A 170 -13.17 -1.58 7.34
CA ALA A 170 -14.60 -1.47 7.12
C ALA A 170 -14.96 -0.11 6.51
N ALA A 171 -14.35 0.96 7.02
CA ALA A 171 -14.49 2.30 6.48
C ALA A 171 -13.91 2.41 5.05
N ILE A 172 -12.76 1.81 4.76
CA ILE A 172 -12.13 1.81 3.42
C ILE A 172 -13.00 1.05 2.40
N MET A 173 -13.41 -0.17 2.74
CA MET A 173 -14.13 -1.08 1.86
C MET A 173 -15.63 -0.80 1.76
N MET A 174 -16.14 0.11 2.62
CA MET A 174 -17.55 0.47 2.79
C MET A 174 -18.44 -0.75 3.09
N VAL A 175 -18.04 -1.55 4.08
CA VAL A 175 -18.77 -2.74 4.55
C VAL A 175 -18.80 -2.76 6.08
N GLY A 176 -19.58 -3.65 6.70
CA GLY A 176 -19.56 -3.84 8.16
C GLY A 176 -18.28 -4.53 8.66
N VAL A 177 -17.92 -4.32 9.93
CA VAL A 177 -16.76 -4.94 10.59
C VAL A 177 -16.81 -6.47 10.52
N GLU A 178 -17.98 -7.06 10.75
CA GLU A 178 -18.20 -8.51 10.62
C GLU A 178 -17.92 -9.02 9.19
N ALA A 179 -18.25 -8.22 8.18
CA ALA A 179 -17.96 -8.57 6.78
C ALA A 179 -16.46 -8.55 6.51
N VAL A 180 -15.71 -7.59 7.09
CA VAL A 180 -14.24 -7.55 7.01
C VAL A 180 -13.63 -8.80 7.62
N GLU A 181 -14.09 -9.21 8.81
CA GLU A 181 -13.60 -10.42 9.47
C GLU A 181 -13.86 -11.67 8.63
N SER A 182 -15.07 -11.77 8.08
CA SER A 182 -15.47 -12.86 7.21
C SER A 182 -14.65 -12.91 5.91
N LEU A 183 -14.42 -11.76 5.28
CA LEU A 183 -13.60 -11.63 4.06
C LEU A 183 -12.14 -11.97 4.33
N THR A 184 -11.57 -11.46 5.42
CA THR A 184 -10.18 -11.71 5.82
C THR A 184 -9.98 -13.19 6.13
N ALA A 185 -10.88 -13.81 6.91
CA ALA A 185 -10.78 -15.22 7.26
C ALA A 185 -10.88 -16.13 6.02
N ARG A 186 -11.82 -15.85 5.11
CA ARG A 186 -11.93 -16.60 3.84
C ARG A 186 -10.72 -16.39 2.93
N GLY A 187 -10.28 -15.14 2.79
CA GLY A 187 -9.12 -14.78 1.98
C GLY A 187 -7.85 -15.46 2.47
N LYS A 188 -7.58 -15.42 3.78
CA LYS A 188 -6.44 -16.12 4.39
C LYS A 188 -6.50 -17.63 4.12
N ARG A 189 -7.66 -18.28 4.34
CA ARG A 189 -7.80 -19.72 4.08
C ARG A 189 -7.52 -20.07 2.61
N ARG A 190 -8.06 -19.29 1.67
CA ARG A 190 -7.84 -19.51 0.25
C ARG A 190 -6.39 -19.25 -0.15
N LEU A 191 -5.77 -18.20 0.38
CA LEU A 191 -4.37 -17.87 0.14
C LEU A 191 -3.45 -18.99 0.65
N SER A 192 -3.71 -19.51 1.85
CA SER A 192 -2.98 -20.66 2.39
C SER A 192 -3.14 -21.91 1.51
N ALA A 193 -4.33 -22.15 0.95
CA ALA A 193 -4.55 -23.28 0.05
C ALA A 193 -3.79 -23.15 -1.28
N ILE A 194 -3.77 -21.94 -1.87
CA ILE A 194 -3.01 -21.67 -3.11
C ILE A 194 -1.51 -21.88 -2.86
N LEU A 195 -0.98 -21.25 -1.80
CA LEU A 195 0.44 -21.34 -1.47
C LEU A 195 0.87 -22.75 -1.07
N ALA A 196 -0.02 -23.55 -0.46
CA ALA A 196 0.28 -24.96 -0.16
C ALA A 196 0.47 -25.78 -1.45
N GLY A 197 -0.34 -25.56 -2.48
CA GLY A 197 -0.15 -26.20 -3.79
C GLY A 197 1.12 -25.75 -4.50
N GLU A 198 1.60 -24.53 -4.24
CA GLU A 198 2.88 -24.04 -4.76
C GLU A 198 4.09 -24.51 -3.95
N LYS A 199 3.93 -24.88 -2.66
CA LYS A 199 5.04 -25.43 -1.85
C LYS A 199 5.60 -26.72 -2.43
N ASP A 200 4.72 -27.58 -2.94
CA ASP A 200 5.08 -28.81 -3.64
C ASP A 200 5.87 -28.51 -4.93
N ALA A 201 5.57 -27.39 -5.61
CA ALA A 201 6.26 -26.93 -6.81
C ALA A 201 7.56 -26.15 -6.53
N LEU A 202 7.65 -25.51 -5.36
CA LEU A 202 8.79 -24.69 -4.91
C LEU A 202 9.81 -25.49 -4.09
N GLY A 203 9.66 -26.83 -4.01
CA GLY A 203 10.66 -27.72 -3.41
C GLY A 203 10.75 -27.65 -1.88
N TYR A 204 9.65 -27.32 -1.20
CA TYR A 204 9.59 -27.54 0.25
C TYR A 204 9.38 -29.04 0.49
N GLU A 205 10.47 -29.81 0.52
CA GLU A 205 10.45 -31.08 1.24
C GLU A 205 10.23 -30.73 2.73
N ASP A 206 9.21 -31.31 3.33
CA ASP A 206 8.97 -31.25 4.77
C ASP A 206 10.22 -31.81 5.48
N GLU A 207 11.09 -30.95 6.00
CA GLU A 207 12.06 -31.36 7.02
C GLU A 207 11.30 -31.57 8.34
N PHE A 208 10.81 -32.82 8.48
CA PHE A 208 10.45 -33.59 9.69
C PHE A 208 9.32 -33.11 10.59
#